data_AF-A0AAX2LHP9-F1
#
_entry.id   AF-A0AAX2LHP9-F1
#
_cell.length_a   1.000
_cell.length_b   1.000
_cell.length_c   1.000
_cell.angle_alpha   90.00
_cell.angle_beta   90.00
_cell.angle_gamma   90.00
#
_symmetry.space_group_name_H-M   'P 1'
#
loop_
_entity.id
_entity.type
_entity.pdbx_description
1 polymer ?
#
loop_
_entity_poly.entity_id
_entity_poly.type
_entity_poly.pdbx_seq_one_letter_code
_entity_poly.pdbx_strand_id
1 'polypeptide(L)'
;MVSFEVSQKETIVVTKESLLNPSPVTTGYVYLVTQDDFRALGNQLPELKDNQTAFFKQRGDSQLRQLDILGKSYTNVKNLTSVTFPEAANTCNGAVLVVKDMKTLKDIQDSIQGINHTGGRVSISAYADLTKADLRSISDDKGIISDGDTVIGHIETKEEYLRSTYVLTGGFLFTGFLLGLSFVLGAALIIYYKQYSEGYEDKKSYNILQEVGMSKQQVKKTINSQIVLVFFMPIAMAVLHFCVALVMLKQMLLLFGVLDTNLIYLVSAMTIAVIIVIYFTIYRITSKTYYNIIER
;
A
#
# COMPACT_ATOMS: atom_id res chain seq x y z
N MET A 1 22.67 -2.23 3.81
CA MET A 1 21.42 -2.67 4.47
C MET A 1 21.68 -3.98 5.21
N VAL A 2 21.10 -4.15 6.39
CA VAL A 2 21.14 -5.39 7.19
C VAL A 2 19.73 -5.75 7.66
N SER A 3 19.50 -6.98 8.10
CA SER A 3 18.19 -7.42 8.59
C SER A 3 18.30 -7.93 10.02
N PHE A 4 17.48 -7.38 10.93
CA PHE A 4 17.37 -7.82 12.31
C PHE A 4 16.02 -7.38 12.91
N GLU A 5 15.76 -7.70 14.19
CA GLU A 5 14.51 -7.34 14.87
C GLU A 5 14.28 -5.82 14.88
N VAL A 6 13.13 -5.39 14.37
CA VAL A 6 12.62 -4.02 14.45
C VAL A 6 11.29 -4.06 15.20
N SER A 7 11.33 -3.75 16.51
CA SER A 7 10.17 -3.82 17.41
C SER A 7 9.95 -2.52 18.21
N GLN A 8 8.96 -2.50 19.11
CA GLN A 8 8.71 -1.37 20.03
C GLN A 8 9.43 -1.53 21.38
N LYS A 9 10.34 -2.50 21.51
CA LYS A 9 11.06 -2.72 22.77
C LYS A 9 12.05 -1.60 23.05
N GLU A 10 12.25 -1.29 24.34
CA GLU A 10 13.31 -0.36 24.76
C GLU A 10 14.71 -0.95 24.57
N THR A 11 14.83 -2.28 24.54
CA THR A 11 16.09 -2.98 24.31
C THR A 11 15.92 -4.01 23.20
N ILE A 12 16.78 -3.94 22.19
CA ILE A 12 16.86 -4.93 21.11
C ILE A 12 18.21 -5.62 21.23
N VAL A 13 18.21 -6.96 21.22
CA VAL A 13 19.42 -7.79 21.29
C VAL A 13 19.47 -8.67 20.06
N VAL A 14 20.43 -8.41 19.18
CA VAL A 14 20.67 -9.14 17.94
C VAL A 14 21.73 -10.20 18.21
N THR A 15 21.29 -11.43 18.40
CA THR A 15 22.15 -12.60 18.61
C THR A 15 22.34 -13.38 17.31
N LYS A 16 23.39 -14.23 17.25
CA LYS A 16 23.60 -15.16 16.14
C LYS A 16 22.36 -16.03 15.88
N GLU A 17 21.69 -16.49 16.92
CA GLU A 17 20.47 -17.30 16.83
C GLU A 17 19.31 -16.50 16.20
N SER A 18 19.12 -15.24 16.61
CA SER A 18 18.07 -14.37 16.05
C SER A 18 18.28 -14.05 14.56
N LEU A 19 19.53 -14.01 14.10
CA LEU A 19 19.88 -13.81 12.69
C LEU A 19 19.65 -15.07 11.85
N LEU A 20 19.98 -16.25 12.39
CA LEU A 20 19.77 -17.53 11.71
C LEU A 20 18.29 -17.95 11.68
N ASN A 21 17.51 -17.53 12.68
CA ASN A 21 16.09 -17.83 12.81
C ASN A 21 15.24 -16.54 12.89
N PRO A 22 15.16 -15.76 11.79
CA PRO A 22 14.46 -14.48 11.79
C PRO A 22 12.95 -14.66 11.97
N SER A 23 12.35 -13.84 12.83
CA SER A 23 10.89 -13.80 13.00
C SER A 23 10.23 -13.11 11.79
N PRO A 24 9.29 -13.75 11.08
CA PRO A 24 8.63 -13.13 9.92
C PRO A 24 7.85 -11.85 10.26
N VAL A 25 7.49 -11.67 11.53
CA VAL A 25 6.63 -10.57 12.01
C VAL A 25 7.46 -9.37 12.46
N THR A 26 8.62 -9.60 13.05
CA THR A 26 9.43 -8.54 13.69
C THR A 26 10.72 -8.23 12.97
N THR A 27 11.16 -9.07 12.02
CA THR A 27 12.36 -8.77 11.21
C THR A 27 12.08 -7.57 10.32
N GLY A 28 12.92 -6.56 10.42
CA GLY A 28 12.91 -5.39 9.54
C GLY A 28 14.19 -5.28 8.73
N TYR A 29 14.13 -4.46 7.69
CA TYR A 29 15.28 -4.12 6.85
C TYR A 29 15.84 -2.78 7.33
N VAL A 30 17.05 -2.82 7.86
CA VAL A 30 17.69 -1.68 8.50
C VAL A 30 18.76 -1.12 7.58
N TYR A 31 18.53 0.11 7.12
CA TYR A 31 19.53 0.90 6.41
C TYR A 31 20.51 1.47 7.42
N LEU A 32 21.79 1.22 7.20
CA LEU A 32 22.86 1.82 7.99
C LEU A 32 23.34 3.07 7.27
N VAL A 33 23.51 4.17 8.00
CA VAL A 33 23.98 5.45 7.47
C VAL A 33 24.89 6.12 8.48
N THR A 34 25.92 6.82 8.01
CA THR A 34 26.77 7.62 8.91
C THR A 34 26.03 8.90 9.32
N GLN A 35 26.37 9.46 10.47
CA GLN A 35 25.77 10.73 10.91
C GLN A 35 26.05 11.88 9.94
N ASP A 36 27.19 11.86 9.24
CA ASP A 36 27.56 12.90 8.28
C ASP A 36 26.71 12.80 7.03
N ASP A 37 26.57 11.59 6.46
CA ASP A 37 25.69 11.35 5.30
C ASP A 37 24.23 11.62 5.66
N PHE A 38 23.80 11.22 6.86
CA PHE A 38 22.45 11.47 7.33
C PHE A 38 22.13 12.98 7.42
N ARG A 39 23.10 13.78 7.92
CA ARG A 39 23.00 15.26 7.92
C ARG A 39 23.07 15.84 6.51
N ALA A 40 23.89 15.29 5.63
CA ALA A 40 24.00 15.72 4.23
C ALA A 40 22.69 15.53 3.45
N LEU A 41 21.87 14.53 3.82
CA LEU A 41 20.50 14.35 3.33
C LEU A 41 19.48 15.37 3.89
N GLY A 42 19.93 16.36 4.67
CA GLY A 42 19.10 17.42 5.25
C GLY A 42 18.41 17.04 6.56
N ASN A 43 18.77 15.90 7.17
CA ASN A 43 18.21 15.50 8.46
C ASN A 43 18.89 16.21 9.64
N GLN A 44 18.11 16.49 10.68
CA GLN A 44 18.65 17.02 11.94
C GLN A 44 19.04 15.89 12.88
N LEU A 45 20.29 15.90 13.34
CA LEU A 45 20.82 14.90 14.26
C LEU A 45 21.91 15.50 15.15
N PRO A 46 21.88 15.26 16.49
CA PRO A 46 22.99 15.59 17.36
C PRO A 46 24.25 14.79 17.00
N GLU A 47 25.42 15.29 17.37
CA GLU A 47 26.67 14.56 17.16
C GLU A 47 26.69 13.27 17.99
N LEU A 48 26.96 12.14 17.32
CA LEU A 48 26.99 10.82 17.93
C LEU A 48 28.42 10.45 18.37
N LYS A 49 28.54 9.86 19.57
CA LYS A 49 29.76 9.17 20.03
C LYS A 49 29.85 7.74 19.47
N ASP A 50 30.99 7.08 19.61
CA ASP A 50 31.30 5.76 19.02
C ASP A 50 30.27 4.67 19.39
N ASN A 51 29.71 4.74 20.59
CA ASN A 51 28.72 3.79 21.11
C ASN A 51 27.29 4.33 21.08
N GLN A 52 27.04 5.44 20.38
CA GLN A 52 25.72 6.06 20.29
C GLN A 52 25.12 5.90 18.92
N THR A 53 23.80 5.73 18.90
CA THR A 53 23.02 5.59 17.67
C THR A 53 21.79 6.49 17.71
N ALA A 54 21.24 6.75 16.52
CA ALA A 54 19.89 7.23 16.38
C ALA A 54 19.11 6.27 15.49
N PHE A 55 17.83 6.08 15.80
CA PHE A 55 17.02 5.05 15.17
C PHE A 55 15.69 5.60 14.68
N PHE A 56 15.38 5.28 13.43
CA PHE A 56 14.09 5.54 12.80
C PHE A 56 13.43 4.21 12.45
N LYS A 57 12.11 4.14 12.59
CA LYS A 57 11.30 3.01 12.16
C LYS A 57 10.16 3.52 11.29
N GLN A 58 9.94 2.88 10.14
CA GLN A 58 8.89 3.26 9.19
C GLN A 58 7.48 3.05 9.77
N ARG A 59 7.28 1.99 10.58
CA ARG A 59 5.96 1.64 11.14
C ARG A 59 5.85 1.95 12.63
N GLY A 60 5.24 3.09 12.92
CA GLY A 60 4.98 3.59 14.28
C GLY A 60 6.26 4.07 14.98
N ASP A 61 6.12 4.61 16.18
CA ASP A 61 7.26 5.19 16.89
C ASP A 61 8.18 4.12 17.48
N SER A 62 9.46 4.46 17.55
CA SER A 62 10.47 3.67 18.25
C SER A 62 10.58 4.11 19.71
N GLN A 63 10.72 3.13 20.61
CA GLN A 63 11.05 3.35 22.03
C GLN A 63 12.46 2.87 22.37
N LEU A 64 13.28 2.57 21.36
CA LEU A 64 14.61 2.01 21.52
C LEU A 64 15.48 2.93 22.41
N ARG A 65 16.14 2.32 23.39
CA ARG A 65 17.13 2.95 24.28
C ARG A 65 18.47 2.24 24.19
N GLN A 66 18.47 0.93 24.08
CA GLN A 66 19.68 0.12 23.99
C GLN A 66 19.59 -0.88 22.83
N LEU A 67 20.64 -0.95 22.03
CA LEU A 67 20.78 -1.88 20.92
C LEU A 67 22.06 -2.68 21.11
N ASP A 68 21.94 -3.99 21.31
CA ASP A 68 23.07 -4.89 21.35
C ASP A 68 23.15 -5.67 20.03
N ILE A 69 24.27 -5.57 19.32
CA ILE A 69 24.51 -6.31 18.08
C ILE A 69 25.71 -7.22 18.30
N LEU A 70 25.44 -8.53 18.40
CA LEU A 70 26.46 -9.58 18.51
C LEU A 70 27.45 -9.32 19.66
N GLY A 71 26.97 -8.81 20.80
CA GLY A 71 27.77 -8.50 21.98
C GLY A 71 28.37 -7.09 21.97
N LYS A 72 28.15 -6.28 20.93
CA LYS A 72 28.48 -4.85 20.91
C LYS A 72 27.26 -4.03 21.28
N SER A 73 27.36 -3.31 22.40
CA SER A 73 26.26 -2.52 22.96
C SER A 73 26.32 -1.05 22.52
N TYR A 74 25.20 -0.54 22.02
CA TYR A 74 24.98 0.83 21.56
C TYR A 74 23.82 1.48 22.31
N THR A 75 23.99 2.73 22.73
CA THR A 75 22.94 3.53 23.36
C THR A 75 22.24 4.40 22.31
N ASN A 76 20.94 4.20 22.14
CA ASN A 76 20.13 5.00 21.24
C ASN A 76 19.80 6.35 21.90
N VAL A 77 20.41 7.42 21.40
CA VAL A 77 20.23 8.77 21.95
C VAL A 77 19.04 9.51 21.36
N LYS A 78 18.52 9.06 20.21
CA LYS A 78 17.38 9.70 19.54
C LYS A 78 16.51 8.68 18.82
N ASN A 79 15.22 8.65 19.16
CA ASN A 79 14.18 8.03 18.35
C ASN A 79 13.65 9.07 17.37
N LEU A 80 13.90 8.83 16.08
CA LEU A 80 13.50 9.70 14.98
C LEU A 80 12.06 9.38 14.58
N THR A 81 11.23 10.40 14.43
CA THR A 81 9.82 10.27 13.99
C THR A 81 9.65 10.45 12.48
N SER A 82 10.57 11.18 11.84
CA SER A 82 10.59 11.46 10.41
C SER A 82 12.01 11.59 9.91
N VAL A 83 12.30 11.05 8.72
CA VAL A 83 13.61 11.13 8.07
C VAL A 83 13.46 11.37 6.57
N THR A 84 14.37 12.16 6.01
CA THR A 84 14.64 12.22 4.57
C THR A 84 15.56 11.06 4.22
N PHE A 85 14.95 9.90 3.94
CA PHE A 85 15.66 8.67 3.52
C PHE A 85 14.76 7.83 2.59
N PRO A 86 14.82 8.05 1.26
CA PRO A 86 13.88 7.48 0.30
C PRO A 86 13.73 5.95 0.36
N GLU A 87 14.82 5.20 0.55
CA GLU A 87 14.76 3.73 0.55
C GLU A 87 13.98 3.17 1.74
N ALA A 88 14.01 3.86 2.88
CA ALA A 88 13.28 3.44 4.07
C ALA A 88 11.76 3.59 3.90
N ALA A 89 11.30 4.47 3.00
CA ALA A 89 9.89 4.67 2.71
C ALA A 89 9.32 3.55 1.83
N ASN A 90 10.12 2.99 0.92
CA ASN A 90 9.69 1.98 -0.06
C ASN A 90 10.01 0.54 0.37
N THR A 91 10.57 0.34 1.56
CA THR A 91 10.96 -0.97 2.07
C THR A 91 9.96 -1.49 3.10
N CYS A 92 9.51 -2.73 2.97
CA CYS A 92 8.59 -3.33 3.95
C CYS A 92 9.26 -3.48 5.31
N ASN A 93 8.69 -2.88 6.36
CA ASN A 93 9.30 -2.85 7.70
C ASN A 93 10.72 -2.24 7.68
N GLY A 94 10.86 -1.14 6.93
CA GLY A 94 12.10 -0.38 6.84
C GLY A 94 12.44 0.33 8.14
N ALA A 95 13.74 0.40 8.45
CA ALA A 95 14.28 1.21 9.54
C ALA A 95 15.60 1.85 9.10
N VAL A 96 16.00 2.92 9.78
CA VAL A 96 17.30 3.56 9.58
C VAL A 96 18.03 3.59 10.91
N LEU A 97 19.25 3.07 10.91
CA LEU A 97 20.18 3.15 12.04
C LEU A 97 21.32 4.09 11.67
N VAL A 98 21.39 5.21 12.36
CA VAL A 98 22.45 6.20 12.19
C VAL A 98 23.58 5.89 13.16
N VAL A 99 24.80 5.80 12.65
CA VAL A 99 26.02 5.51 13.41
C VAL A 99 27.05 6.62 13.24
N LYS A 100 28.06 6.67 14.11
CA LYS A 100 29.07 7.74 14.10
C LYS A 100 29.85 7.83 12.79
N ASP A 101 30.35 6.71 12.28
CA ASP A 101 31.31 6.71 11.16
C ASP A 101 31.24 5.45 10.31
N MET A 102 31.94 5.48 9.18
CA MET A 102 32.01 4.38 8.23
C MET A 102 32.65 3.13 8.82
N LYS A 103 33.56 3.28 9.80
CA LYS A 103 34.19 2.15 10.48
C LYS A 103 33.13 1.37 11.27
N THR A 104 32.35 2.07 12.08
CA THR A 104 31.25 1.49 12.87
C THR A 104 30.19 0.86 11.97
N LEU A 105 29.86 1.53 10.86
CA LEU A 105 28.90 1.02 9.87
C LEU A 105 29.35 -0.31 9.28
N LYS A 106 30.59 -0.37 8.77
CA LYS A 106 31.17 -1.58 8.17
C LYS A 106 31.31 -2.70 9.20
N ASP A 107 31.78 -2.38 10.41
CA ASP A 107 31.88 -3.33 11.51
C ASP A 107 30.54 -4.05 11.79
N ILE A 108 29.44 -3.30 11.87
CA ILE A 108 28.10 -3.87 12.09
C ILE A 108 27.68 -4.72 10.89
N GLN A 109 27.87 -4.18 9.68
CA GLN A 109 27.46 -4.82 8.45
C GLN A 109 28.18 -6.15 8.22
N ASP A 110 29.51 -6.16 8.31
CA ASP A 110 30.35 -7.33 8.09
C ASP A 110 30.09 -8.40 9.17
N SER A 111 29.84 -8.00 10.42
CA SER A 111 29.51 -8.92 11.51
C SER A 111 28.19 -9.66 11.28
N ILE A 112 27.17 -8.96 10.78
CA ILE A 112 25.84 -9.54 10.49
C ILE A 112 25.89 -10.39 9.21
N GLN A 113 26.54 -9.91 8.14
CA GLN A 113 26.64 -10.62 6.87
C GLN A 113 27.50 -11.89 6.97
N GLY A 114 28.52 -11.90 7.82
CA GLY A 114 29.31 -13.12 8.09
C GLY A 114 28.49 -14.27 8.70
N ILE A 115 27.31 -13.98 9.26
CA ILE A 115 26.40 -14.96 9.86
C ILE A 115 25.25 -15.30 8.91
N ASN A 116 24.71 -14.30 8.21
CA ASN A 116 23.64 -14.49 7.24
C ASN A 116 24.21 -15.03 5.92
N HIS A 117 24.11 -16.33 5.69
CA HIS A 117 24.51 -16.97 4.41
C HIS A 117 23.66 -16.54 3.19
N THR A 118 22.77 -15.57 3.33
CA THR A 118 22.18 -14.87 2.19
C THR A 118 23.26 -13.98 1.58
N GLY A 119 23.96 -14.49 0.56
CA GLY A 119 25.09 -13.85 -0.15
C GLY A 119 24.75 -12.56 -0.90
N GLY A 120 23.99 -11.65 -0.30
CA GLY A 120 23.75 -10.31 -0.80
C GLY A 120 25.05 -9.53 -0.78
N ARG A 121 25.48 -9.05 -1.95
CA ARG A 121 26.62 -8.14 -2.06
C ARG A 121 26.35 -6.88 -1.25
N VAL A 122 27.39 -6.34 -0.63
CA VAL A 122 27.36 -5.00 -0.04
C VAL A 122 26.96 -4.00 -1.13
N SER A 123 25.76 -3.44 -1.01
CA SER A 123 25.30 -2.34 -1.85
C SER A 123 25.45 -1.04 -1.10
N ILE A 124 26.07 -0.06 -1.76
CA ILE A 124 26.20 1.32 -1.28
C ILE A 124 25.31 2.17 -2.18
N SER A 125 24.35 2.87 -1.58
CA SER A 125 23.60 3.92 -2.25
C SER A 125 24.33 5.25 -2.09
N ALA A 126 24.43 6.01 -3.18
CA ALA A 126 24.96 7.38 -3.16
C ALA A 126 23.97 8.32 -3.86
N TYR A 127 23.85 9.53 -3.34
CA TYR A 127 23.01 10.59 -3.88
C TYR A 127 23.89 11.71 -4.41
N ALA A 128 23.73 12.07 -5.67
CA ALA A 128 24.55 13.09 -6.32
C ALA A 128 23.74 13.89 -7.35
N ASP A 129 24.03 15.18 -7.44
CA ASP A 129 23.54 16.05 -8.51
C ASP A 129 24.52 15.96 -9.69
N LEU A 130 24.23 15.05 -10.62
CA LEU A 130 25.06 14.79 -11.79
C LEU A 130 24.49 15.45 -13.05
N THR A 131 25.37 15.96 -13.93
CA THR A 131 24.96 16.41 -15.25
C THR A 131 24.76 15.22 -16.20
N LYS A 132 24.07 15.44 -17.33
CA LYS A 132 23.95 14.41 -18.38
C LYS A 132 25.30 13.98 -18.96
N ALA A 133 26.30 14.86 -18.95
CA ALA A 133 27.66 14.54 -19.38
C ALA A 133 28.34 13.61 -18.36
N ASP A 134 28.19 13.89 -17.07
CA ASP A 134 28.73 13.03 -16.01
C ASP A 134 28.11 11.64 -16.06
N LEU A 135 26.79 11.54 -16.21
CA LEU A 135 26.08 10.26 -16.33
C LEU A 135 26.64 9.39 -17.47
N ARG A 136 26.83 9.98 -18.66
CA ARG A 136 27.40 9.28 -19.82
C ARG A 136 28.86 8.85 -19.63
N SER A 137 29.57 9.46 -18.69
CA SER A 137 30.97 9.11 -18.40
C SER A 137 31.10 7.93 -17.44
N ILE A 138 30.07 7.66 -16.62
CA ILE A 138 30.10 6.64 -15.56
C ILE A 138 29.15 5.48 -15.81
N SER A 139 28.16 5.62 -16.69
CA SER A 139 27.22 4.56 -17.03
C SER A 139 26.96 4.49 -18.53
N ASP A 140 26.43 3.34 -18.98
CA ASP A 140 25.87 3.21 -20.31
C ASP A 140 24.54 3.99 -20.47
N ASP A 141 23.95 3.94 -21.67
CA ASP A 141 22.66 4.58 -21.98
C ASP A 141 21.47 4.01 -21.17
N LYS A 142 21.67 2.90 -20.47
CA LYS A 142 20.67 2.24 -19.60
C LYS A 142 20.95 2.51 -18.11
N GLY A 143 21.90 3.38 -17.77
CA GLY A 143 22.25 3.67 -16.38
C GLY A 143 23.07 2.57 -15.70
N ILE A 144 23.61 1.60 -16.44
CA ILE A 144 24.39 0.49 -15.88
C ILE A 144 25.86 0.90 -15.77
N ILE A 145 26.44 0.67 -14.58
CA ILE A 145 27.87 0.84 -14.31
C ILE A 145 28.53 -0.53 -14.36
N SER A 146 29.52 -0.70 -15.24
CA SER A 146 30.23 -1.96 -15.43
C SER A 146 31.74 -1.78 -15.33
N ASP A 147 32.41 -2.78 -14.76
CA ASP A 147 33.86 -2.95 -14.80
C ASP A 147 34.18 -4.20 -15.63
N GLY A 148 34.62 -4.00 -16.87
CA GLY A 148 34.69 -5.05 -17.89
C GLY A 148 33.31 -5.68 -18.16
N ASP A 149 33.21 -7.01 -18.04
CA ASP A 149 31.97 -7.76 -18.22
C ASP A 149 31.12 -7.84 -16.93
N THR A 150 31.56 -7.22 -15.83
CA THR A 150 30.87 -7.29 -14.54
C THR A 150 30.07 -6.02 -14.28
N VAL A 151 28.75 -6.17 -14.08
CA VAL A 151 27.90 -5.09 -13.58
C VAL A 151 28.21 -4.84 -12.10
N ILE A 152 28.65 -3.61 -11.80
CA ILE A 152 29.05 -3.19 -10.45
C ILE A 152 28.07 -2.18 -9.84
N GLY A 153 27.17 -1.59 -10.63
CA GLY A 153 26.19 -0.63 -10.13
C GLY A 153 25.13 -0.24 -11.15
N HIS A 154 24.17 0.53 -10.68
CA HIS A 154 23.11 1.11 -11.49
C HIS A 154 22.85 2.54 -11.00
N ILE A 155 22.57 3.44 -11.94
CA ILE A 155 22.19 4.81 -11.67
C ILE A 155 20.73 4.97 -12.00
N GLU A 156 19.93 5.34 -11.02
CA GLU A 156 18.54 5.72 -11.23
C GLU A 156 18.43 7.25 -11.19
N THR A 157 17.95 7.84 -12.29
CA THR A 157 17.72 9.28 -12.34
C THR A 157 16.32 9.62 -11.85
N LYS A 158 16.12 10.84 -11.34
CA LYS A 158 14.78 11.34 -10.97
C LYS A 158 13.79 11.26 -12.14
N GLU A 159 14.25 11.57 -13.36
CA GLU A 159 13.39 11.53 -14.56
C GLU A 159 12.91 10.10 -14.84
N GLU A 160 13.82 9.14 -14.77
CA GLU A 160 13.53 7.72 -14.98
C GLU A 160 12.63 7.15 -13.88
N TYR A 161 12.91 7.46 -12.62
CA TYR A 161 12.08 7.08 -11.48
C TYR A 161 10.65 7.61 -11.62
N LEU A 162 10.49 8.89 -11.98
CA LEU A 162 9.17 9.49 -12.22
C LEU A 162 8.46 8.82 -13.40
N ARG A 163 9.17 8.57 -14.51
CA ARG A 163 8.61 7.89 -15.68
C ARG A 163 8.13 6.48 -15.33
N SER A 164 8.96 5.69 -14.64
CA SER A 164 8.62 4.35 -14.17
C SER A 164 7.39 4.38 -13.25
N THR A 165 7.37 5.32 -12.31
CA THR A 165 6.24 5.53 -11.38
C THR A 165 4.96 5.90 -12.13
N TYR A 166 5.02 6.77 -13.14
CA TYR A 166 3.85 7.13 -13.96
C TYR A 166 3.36 5.97 -14.82
N VAL A 167 4.26 5.17 -15.39
CA VAL A 167 3.87 3.98 -16.16
C VAL A 167 3.12 2.99 -15.27
N LEU A 168 3.65 2.69 -14.09
CA LEU A 168 3.05 1.75 -13.14
C LEU A 168 1.72 2.29 -12.60
N THR A 169 1.69 3.52 -12.11
CA THR A 169 0.48 4.15 -11.55
C THR A 169 -0.58 4.37 -12.63
N GLY A 170 -0.18 4.79 -13.82
CA GLY A 170 -1.06 4.94 -14.98
C GLY A 170 -1.64 3.61 -15.44
N GLY A 171 -0.85 2.55 -15.44
CA GLY A 171 -1.31 1.19 -15.73
C GLY A 171 -2.37 0.69 -14.74
N PHE A 172 -2.14 0.91 -13.43
CA PHE A 172 -3.13 0.58 -12.41
C PHE A 172 -4.39 1.43 -12.51
N LEU A 173 -4.27 2.74 -12.75
CA LEU A 173 -5.40 3.64 -12.93
C LEU A 173 -6.26 3.22 -14.13
N PHE A 174 -5.62 2.96 -15.28
CA PHE A 174 -6.31 2.49 -16.48
C PHE A 174 -7.03 1.16 -16.22
N THR A 175 -6.33 0.19 -15.64
CA THR A 175 -6.88 -1.14 -15.36
C THR A 175 -8.06 -1.04 -14.38
N GLY A 176 -7.89 -0.29 -13.29
CA GLY A 176 -8.94 -0.09 -12.29
C GLY A 176 -10.15 0.63 -12.85
N PHE A 177 -9.95 1.68 -13.65
CA PHE A 177 -11.04 2.40 -14.31
C PHE A 177 -11.78 1.55 -15.34
N LEU A 178 -11.05 0.86 -16.22
CA LEU A 178 -11.63 0.02 -17.26
C LEU A 178 -12.42 -1.15 -16.68
N LEU A 179 -11.83 -1.89 -15.73
CA LEU A 179 -12.51 -3.00 -15.07
C LEU A 179 -13.67 -2.51 -14.20
N GLY A 180 -13.47 -1.42 -13.46
CA GLY A 180 -14.52 -0.81 -12.63
C GLY A 180 -15.73 -0.40 -13.46
N LEU A 181 -15.52 0.33 -14.56
CA LEU A 181 -16.58 0.72 -15.49
C LEU A 181 -17.27 -0.50 -16.10
N SER A 182 -16.51 -1.51 -16.52
CA SER A 182 -17.05 -2.73 -17.12
C SER A 182 -17.95 -3.49 -16.15
N PHE A 183 -17.55 -3.62 -14.87
CA PHE A 183 -18.37 -4.26 -13.85
C PHE A 183 -19.60 -3.45 -13.48
N VAL A 184 -19.51 -2.12 -13.42
CA VAL A 184 -20.67 -1.24 -13.20
C VAL A 184 -21.69 -1.38 -14.33
N LEU A 185 -21.22 -1.36 -15.59
CA LEU A 185 -22.09 -1.56 -16.75
C LEU A 185 -22.71 -2.97 -16.76
N GLY A 186 -21.93 -4.00 -16.45
CA GLY A 186 -22.42 -5.37 -16.31
C GLY A 186 -23.49 -5.50 -15.22
N ALA A 187 -23.26 -4.92 -14.05
CA ALA A 187 -24.25 -4.89 -12.97
C ALA A 187 -25.51 -4.13 -13.40
N ALA A 188 -25.37 -2.99 -14.08
CA ALA A 188 -26.49 -2.21 -14.59
C ALA A 188 -27.34 -3.01 -15.59
N LEU A 189 -26.69 -3.75 -16.51
CA LEU A 189 -27.34 -4.63 -17.47
C LEU A 189 -28.11 -5.76 -16.79
N ILE A 190 -27.49 -6.43 -15.81
CA ILE A 190 -28.12 -7.52 -15.05
C ILE A 190 -29.36 -6.99 -14.33
N ILE A 191 -29.25 -5.85 -13.65
CA ILE A 191 -30.38 -5.22 -12.96
C ILE A 191 -31.48 -4.85 -13.94
N TYR A 192 -31.12 -4.21 -15.06
CA TYR A 192 -32.08 -3.79 -16.07
C TYR A 192 -32.85 -4.99 -16.61
N TYR A 193 -32.15 -6.07 -16.98
CA TYR A 193 -32.77 -7.29 -17.49
C TYR A 193 -33.67 -7.93 -16.44
N LYS A 194 -33.22 -7.99 -15.19
CA LYS A 194 -34.02 -8.50 -14.07
C LYS A 194 -35.32 -7.71 -13.89
N GLN A 195 -35.23 -6.38 -13.81
CA GLN A 195 -36.40 -5.50 -13.68
C GLN A 195 -37.33 -5.59 -14.90
N TYR A 196 -36.78 -5.72 -16.10
CA TYR A 196 -37.56 -5.90 -17.31
C TYR A 196 -38.33 -7.24 -17.28
N SER A 197 -37.65 -8.35 -16.96
CA SER A 197 -38.27 -9.68 -16.90
C SER A 197 -39.31 -9.80 -15.79
N GLU A 198 -38.95 -9.41 -14.55
CA GLU A 198 -39.86 -9.43 -13.40
C GLU A 198 -41.08 -8.52 -13.64
N GLY A 199 -40.90 -7.35 -14.28
CA GLY A 199 -42.02 -6.47 -14.61
C GLY A 199 -43.06 -7.10 -15.53
N TYR A 200 -42.64 -7.94 -16.49
CA TYR A 200 -43.55 -8.65 -17.39
C TYR A 200 -44.25 -9.84 -16.70
N GLU A 201 -43.53 -10.59 -15.87
CA GLU A 201 -44.10 -11.70 -15.10
C GLU A 201 -45.12 -11.18 -14.06
N ASP A 202 -44.72 -10.14 -13.31
CA ASP A 202 -45.54 -9.54 -12.25
C ASP A 202 -46.77 -8.81 -12.78
N LYS A 203 -46.79 -8.38 -14.05
CA LYS A 203 -48.00 -7.81 -14.68
C LYS A 203 -49.19 -8.78 -14.61
N LYS A 204 -48.95 -10.08 -14.81
CA LYS A 204 -50.01 -11.10 -14.70
C LYS A 204 -50.49 -11.22 -13.25
N SER A 205 -49.56 -11.30 -12.30
CA SER A 205 -49.86 -11.37 -10.87
C SER A 205 -50.58 -10.12 -10.37
N TYR A 206 -50.21 -8.94 -10.88
CA TYR A 206 -50.84 -7.65 -10.59
C TYR A 206 -52.33 -7.67 -10.97
N ASN A 207 -52.66 -8.17 -12.17
CA ASN A 207 -54.06 -8.27 -12.63
C ASN A 207 -54.88 -9.22 -11.74
N ILE A 208 -54.34 -10.38 -11.37
CA ILE A 208 -55.00 -11.32 -10.47
C ILE A 208 -55.27 -10.67 -9.11
N LEU A 209 -54.30 -9.94 -8.55
CA LEU A 209 -54.44 -9.25 -7.27
C LEU A 209 -55.54 -8.17 -7.31
N GLN A 210 -55.72 -7.49 -8.45
CA GLN A 210 -56.85 -6.57 -8.66
C GLN A 210 -58.19 -7.32 -8.71
N GLU A 211 -58.27 -8.44 -9.41
CA GLU A 211 -59.50 -9.25 -9.56
C GLU A 211 -59.98 -9.83 -8.21
N VAL A 212 -59.06 -10.16 -7.30
CA VAL A 212 -59.41 -10.63 -5.94
C VAL A 212 -59.67 -9.48 -4.94
N GLY A 213 -59.68 -8.23 -5.40
CA GLY A 213 -60.15 -7.08 -4.62
C GLY A 213 -59.07 -6.22 -3.97
N MET A 214 -57.77 -6.41 -4.25
CA MET A 214 -56.76 -5.44 -3.79
C MET A 214 -56.86 -4.14 -4.58
N SER A 215 -56.71 -3.01 -3.90
CA SER A 215 -56.58 -1.71 -4.56
C SER A 215 -55.21 -1.55 -5.23
N LYS A 216 -55.13 -0.75 -6.29
CA LYS A 216 -53.87 -0.43 -7.00
C LYS A 216 -52.77 0.06 -6.05
N GLN A 217 -53.14 0.83 -5.01
CA GLN A 217 -52.21 1.33 -3.99
C GLN A 217 -51.61 0.19 -3.15
N GLN A 218 -52.43 -0.78 -2.74
CA GLN A 218 -51.94 -1.92 -1.96
C GLN A 218 -50.98 -2.78 -2.78
N VAL A 219 -51.31 -3.05 -4.06
CA VAL A 219 -50.44 -3.85 -4.93
C VAL A 219 -49.11 -3.13 -5.19
N LYS A 220 -49.14 -1.83 -5.51
CA LYS A 220 -47.92 -1.02 -5.71
C LYS A 220 -47.02 -0.97 -4.47
N LYS A 221 -47.61 -0.88 -3.27
CA LYS A 221 -46.86 -0.86 -2.00
C LYS A 221 -46.17 -2.19 -1.69
N THR A 222 -46.86 -3.31 -1.91
CA THR A 222 -46.30 -4.65 -1.70
C THR A 222 -45.10 -4.90 -2.62
N ILE A 223 -45.29 -4.62 -3.92
CA ILE A 223 -44.26 -4.81 -4.94
C ILE A 223 -43.04 -3.91 -4.67
N ASN A 224 -43.25 -2.63 -4.34
CA ASN A 224 -42.13 -1.70 -4.10
C ASN A 224 -41.26 -2.14 -2.91
N SER A 225 -41.87 -2.65 -1.83
CA SER A 225 -41.11 -3.09 -0.66
C SER A 225 -40.22 -4.31 -0.97
N GLN A 226 -40.71 -5.23 -1.81
CA GLN A 226 -39.94 -6.40 -2.25
C GLN A 226 -38.76 -5.99 -3.14
N ILE A 227 -39.00 -5.13 -4.13
CA ILE A 227 -37.97 -4.70 -5.08
C ILE A 227 -36.86 -3.92 -4.38
N VAL A 228 -37.22 -3.00 -3.47
CA VAL A 228 -36.26 -2.24 -2.66
C VAL A 228 -35.34 -3.19 -1.90
N LEU A 229 -35.90 -4.17 -1.17
CA LEU A 229 -35.10 -5.09 -0.36
C LEU A 229 -34.13 -5.93 -1.20
N VAL A 230 -34.62 -6.50 -2.31
CA VAL A 230 -33.80 -7.32 -3.22
C VAL A 230 -32.71 -6.49 -3.91
N PHE A 231 -32.93 -5.18 -4.06
CA PHE A 231 -31.97 -4.28 -4.67
C PHE A 231 -30.89 -3.78 -3.69
N PHE A 232 -31.27 -3.42 -2.46
CA PHE A 232 -30.29 -2.89 -1.49
C PHE A 232 -29.45 -3.99 -0.83
N MET A 233 -29.91 -5.24 -0.80
CA MET A 233 -29.16 -6.34 -0.20
C MET A 233 -27.80 -6.62 -0.90
N PRO A 234 -27.70 -6.70 -2.25
CA PRO A 234 -26.43 -6.85 -2.95
C PRO A 234 -25.42 -5.75 -2.64
N ILE A 235 -25.83 -4.48 -2.59
CA ILE A 235 -24.90 -3.38 -2.30
C ILE A 235 -24.46 -3.39 -0.85
N ALA A 236 -25.35 -3.71 0.10
CA ALA A 236 -24.97 -3.89 1.50
C ALA A 236 -23.93 -5.00 1.65
N MET A 237 -24.14 -6.14 0.99
CA MET A 237 -23.19 -7.25 0.98
C MET A 237 -21.86 -6.87 0.31
N ALA A 238 -21.88 -6.12 -0.79
CA ALA A 238 -20.68 -5.66 -1.48
C ALA A 238 -19.85 -4.72 -0.59
N VAL A 239 -20.50 -3.78 0.10
CA VAL A 239 -19.83 -2.89 1.07
C VAL A 239 -19.24 -3.68 2.22
N LEU A 240 -19.99 -4.63 2.79
CA LEU A 240 -19.50 -5.51 3.85
C LEU A 240 -18.28 -6.33 3.40
N HIS A 241 -18.37 -6.95 2.22
CA HIS A 241 -17.29 -7.72 1.62
C HIS A 241 -16.04 -6.86 1.41
N PHE A 242 -16.22 -5.64 0.88
CA PHE A 242 -15.11 -4.70 0.70
C PHE A 242 -14.50 -4.26 2.03
N CYS A 243 -15.31 -4.00 3.07
CA CYS A 243 -14.80 -3.68 4.40
C CYS A 243 -13.90 -4.78 4.97
N VAL A 244 -14.21 -6.06 4.72
CA VAL A 244 -13.34 -7.18 5.09
C VAL A 244 -12.09 -7.19 4.22
N ALA A 245 -12.22 -7.01 2.90
CA ALA A 245 -11.11 -6.96 1.96
C ALA A 245 -10.13 -5.80 2.23
N LEU A 246 -10.60 -4.69 2.81
CA LEU A 246 -9.76 -3.54 3.16
C LEU A 246 -8.58 -3.89 4.08
N VAL A 247 -8.72 -4.91 4.92
CA VAL A 247 -7.62 -5.38 5.78
C VAL A 247 -6.45 -5.88 4.92
N MET A 248 -6.76 -6.69 3.90
CA MET A 248 -5.75 -7.21 2.97
C MET A 248 -5.24 -6.12 2.03
N LEU A 249 -6.14 -5.28 1.48
CA LEU A 249 -5.78 -4.19 0.57
C LEU A 249 -4.81 -3.20 1.22
N LYS A 250 -5.02 -2.86 2.50
CA LYS A 250 -4.07 -2.02 3.26
C LYS A 250 -2.67 -2.62 3.28
N GLN A 251 -2.55 -3.93 3.50
CA GLN A 251 -1.25 -4.61 3.53
C GLN A 251 -0.59 -4.63 2.15
N MET A 252 -1.37 -4.85 1.09
CA MET A 252 -0.86 -4.81 -0.29
C MET A 252 -0.38 -3.41 -0.66
N LEU A 253 -1.14 -2.36 -0.33
CA LEU A 253 -0.77 -0.96 -0.62
C LEU A 253 0.49 -0.53 0.14
N LEU A 254 0.76 -1.08 1.33
CA LEU A 254 2.01 -0.85 2.05
C LEU A 254 3.23 -1.38 1.29
N LEU A 255 3.10 -2.45 0.51
CA LEU A 255 4.19 -2.95 -0.35
C LEU A 255 4.52 -1.98 -1.48
N PHE A 256 3.57 -1.12 -1.85
CA PHE A 256 3.75 -0.06 -2.85
C PHE A 256 4.13 1.29 -2.21
N GLY A 257 4.49 1.33 -0.93
CA GLY A 257 4.91 2.56 -0.24
C GLY A 257 3.78 3.48 0.22
N VAL A 258 2.52 3.03 0.19
CA VAL A 258 1.38 3.83 0.70
C VAL A 258 1.27 3.65 2.21
N LEU A 259 1.91 4.55 2.96
CA LEU A 259 1.98 4.47 4.43
C LEU A 259 0.80 5.14 5.15
N ASP A 260 0.16 6.12 4.50
CA ASP A 260 -0.95 6.87 5.10
C ASP A 260 -2.24 6.04 5.13
N THR A 261 -2.53 5.51 6.31
CA THR A 261 -3.74 4.72 6.54
C THR A 261 -5.02 5.58 6.45
N ASN A 262 -4.97 6.85 6.84
CA ASN A 262 -6.13 7.74 6.78
C ASN A 262 -6.49 8.04 5.33
N LEU A 263 -5.48 8.23 4.47
CA LEU A 263 -5.67 8.38 3.03
C LEU A 263 -6.38 7.15 2.44
N ILE A 264 -5.96 5.94 2.80
CA ILE A 264 -6.58 4.69 2.33
C ILE A 264 -8.06 4.65 2.73
N TYR A 265 -8.40 4.93 3.99
CA TYR A 265 -9.79 4.94 4.44
C TYR A 265 -10.64 6.03 3.76
N LEU A 266 -10.07 7.23 3.58
CA LEU A 266 -10.75 8.33 2.91
C LEU A 266 -11.09 7.98 1.46
N VAL A 267 -10.11 7.51 0.68
CA VAL A 267 -10.32 7.13 -0.73
C VAL A 267 -11.31 5.98 -0.86
N SER A 268 -11.24 5.01 0.07
CA SER A 268 -12.17 3.88 0.13
C SER A 268 -13.61 4.33 0.40
N ALA A 269 -13.81 5.23 1.38
CA ALA A 269 -15.12 5.79 1.69
C ALA A 269 -15.69 6.60 0.52
N MET A 270 -14.86 7.42 -0.12
CA MET A 270 -15.24 8.18 -1.32
C MET A 270 -15.68 7.25 -2.47
N THR A 271 -14.94 6.16 -2.68
CA THR A 271 -15.26 5.17 -3.72
C THR A 271 -16.59 4.47 -3.44
N ILE A 272 -16.82 4.04 -2.19
CA ILE A 272 -18.10 3.45 -1.77
C ILE A 272 -19.25 4.45 -2.00
N ALA A 273 -19.08 5.72 -1.63
CA ALA A 273 -20.09 6.74 -1.82
C ALA A 273 -20.44 6.93 -3.31
N VAL A 274 -19.43 7.02 -4.18
CA VAL A 274 -19.63 7.12 -5.64
C VAL A 274 -20.37 5.89 -6.18
N ILE A 275 -19.99 4.68 -5.77
CA ILE A 275 -20.65 3.45 -6.20
C ILE A 275 -22.11 3.40 -5.71
N ILE A 276 -22.41 3.81 -4.48
CA ILE A 276 -23.78 3.91 -3.97
C ILE A 276 -24.62 4.88 -4.81
N VAL A 277 -24.07 6.05 -5.16
CA VAL A 277 -24.76 7.04 -6.00
C VAL A 277 -25.06 6.49 -7.39
N ILE A 278 -24.09 5.83 -8.02
CA ILE A 278 -24.28 5.19 -9.34
C ILE A 278 -25.34 4.09 -9.24
N TYR A 279 -25.26 3.24 -8.23
CA TYR A 279 -26.18 2.12 -8.03
C TYR A 279 -27.62 2.60 -7.77
N PHE A 280 -27.80 3.64 -6.96
CA PHE A 280 -29.10 4.28 -6.75
C PHE A 280 -29.64 4.95 -8.02
N THR A 281 -28.76 5.50 -8.86
CA THR A 281 -29.16 6.06 -10.16
C THR A 281 -29.68 4.96 -11.08
N ILE A 282 -28.98 3.82 -11.15
CA ILE A 282 -29.40 2.64 -11.90
C ILE A 282 -30.77 2.16 -11.41
N TYR A 283 -30.95 1.99 -10.10
CA TYR A 283 -32.24 1.64 -9.49
C TYR A 283 -33.38 2.53 -9.94
N ARG A 284 -33.19 3.85 -9.85
CA ARG A 284 -34.22 4.82 -10.17
C ARG A 284 -34.64 4.73 -11.64
N ILE A 285 -33.68 4.47 -12.53
CA ILE A 285 -33.95 4.31 -13.96
C ILE A 285 -34.68 2.98 -14.21
N THR A 286 -34.21 1.87 -13.64
CA THR A 286 -34.75 0.54 -13.92
C THR A 286 -36.10 0.29 -13.26
N SER A 287 -36.33 0.79 -12.04
CA SER A 287 -37.63 0.73 -11.38
C SER A 287 -38.72 1.49 -12.16
N LYS A 288 -38.37 2.63 -12.80
CA LYS A 288 -39.31 3.34 -13.68
C LYS A 288 -39.73 2.47 -14.87
N THR A 289 -38.80 1.71 -15.46
CA THR A 289 -39.10 0.75 -16.52
C THR A 289 -40.06 -0.34 -16.03
N TYR A 290 -39.77 -0.93 -14.86
CA TYR A 290 -40.63 -1.92 -14.22
C TYR A 290 -42.07 -1.40 -14.02
N TYR A 291 -42.24 -0.20 -13.44
CA TYR A 291 -43.57 0.39 -13.23
C TYR A 291 -44.32 0.65 -14.54
N ASN A 292 -43.63 1.16 -15.57
CA ASN A 292 -44.25 1.41 -16.87
C ASN A 292 -44.75 0.12 -17.55
N ILE A 293 -44.11 -1.03 -17.28
CA ILE A 293 -44.53 -2.33 -17.82
C ILE A 293 -45.81 -2.81 -17.13
N ILE A 294 -45.91 -2.63 -15.82
CA ILE A 294 -47.07 -3.07 -15.02
C ILE A 294 -48.29 -2.17 -15.18
N GLU A 295 -48.09 -0.85 -15.33
CA GLU A 295 -49.20 0.11 -15.47
C GLU A 295 -49.80 0.14 -16.89
N ARG A 296 -49.07 -0.34 -17.91
CA ARG A 296 -49.60 -0.69 -19.24
C ARG A 296 -50.23 -2.06 -19.22
#